data_AF-A0A077KFQ7-F1
#
_entry.id   AF-A0A077KFQ7-F1
#
_cell.length_a   1.000
_cell.length_b   1.000
_cell.length_c   1.000
_cell.angle_alpha   90.00
_cell.angle_beta   90.00
_cell.angle_gamma   90.00
#
_symmetry.space_group_name_H-M   'P 1'
#
loop_
_entity.id
_entity.type
_entity.pdbx_description
1 polymer ?
#
loop_
_entity_poly.entity_id
_entity_poly.type
_entity_poly.pdbx_seq_one_letter_code
_entity_poly.pdbx_strand_id
1 'polypeptide(L)'
;MYRSALDQGLTGLRRRRARIQLASTLRNNGKIEESIYILREEKANYSDELNDAVDSFLALSLSSAGEYREALSLALKAISKHLPRYNNSLNRYAENL
;
A
#
# COMPACT_ATOMS: atom_id res chain seq x y z
N MET A 1 -19.08 -5.76 5.05
CA MET A 1 -18.25 -6.89 5.53
C MET A 1 -16.96 -6.41 6.20
N TYR A 2 -16.03 -5.74 5.50
CA TYR A 2 -14.74 -5.34 6.12
C TYR A 2 -14.84 -4.35 7.28
N ARG A 3 -15.61 -3.25 7.16
CA ARG A 3 -15.79 -2.27 8.25
C ARG A 3 -16.37 -2.92 9.51
N SER A 4 -17.46 -3.67 9.33
CA SER A 4 -18.08 -4.43 10.43
C SER A 4 -17.14 -5.44 11.09
N ALA A 5 -16.23 -6.08 10.33
CA ALA A 5 -15.25 -7.00 10.91
C ALA A 5 -14.14 -6.26 11.70
N LEU A 6 -13.76 -5.05 11.27
CA LEU A 6 -12.84 -4.18 12.02
C LEU A 6 -13.47 -3.71 13.33
N ASP A 7 -14.76 -3.37 13.30
CA ASP A 7 -15.53 -2.97 14.47
C ASP A 7 -15.74 -4.12 15.48
N GLN A 8 -15.64 -5.38 15.03
CA GLN A 8 -15.74 -6.59 15.85
C GLN A 8 -14.41 -7.03 16.49
N GLY A 9 -13.37 -6.18 16.46
CA GLY A 9 -12.13 -6.42 17.21
C GLY A 9 -11.12 -7.32 16.50
N LEU A 10 -11.12 -7.36 15.16
CA LEU A 10 -10.02 -7.98 14.41
C LEU A 10 -8.68 -7.32 14.78
N THR A 11 -7.69 -8.11 15.18
CA THR A 11 -6.34 -7.66 15.54
C THR A 11 -5.26 -8.29 14.67
N GLY A 12 -4.03 -7.77 14.77
CA GLY A 12 -2.84 -8.31 14.11
C GLY A 12 -2.97 -8.43 12.59
N LEU A 13 -2.35 -9.48 12.03
CA LEU A 13 -2.31 -9.71 10.58
C LEU A 13 -3.69 -9.81 9.92
N ARG A 14 -4.68 -10.38 10.62
CA ARG A 14 -6.05 -10.51 10.06
C ARG A 14 -6.70 -9.14 9.88
N ARG A 15 -6.52 -8.21 10.83
CA ARG A 15 -6.95 -6.80 10.70
C ARG A 15 -6.29 -6.14 9.50
N ARG A 16 -4.96 -6.28 9.38
CA ARG A 16 -4.18 -5.63 8.33
C ARG A 16 -4.59 -6.13 6.94
N ARG A 17 -4.78 -7.45 6.76
CA ARG A 17 -5.34 -8.05 5.53
C ARG A 17 -6.73 -7.52 5.20
N ALA A 18 -7.61 -7.37 6.20
CA ALA A 18 -8.95 -6.82 5.98
C ALA A 18 -8.92 -5.35 5.53
N ARG A 19 -8.01 -4.54 6.08
CA ARG A 19 -7.83 -3.13 5.67
C ARG A 19 -7.28 -2.99 4.25
N ILE A 20 -6.30 -3.80 3.86
CA ILE A 20 -5.80 -3.82 2.49
C ILE A 20 -6.92 -4.15 1.50
N GLN A 21 -7.73 -5.18 1.79
CA GLN A 21 -8.87 -5.56 0.95
C GLN A 21 -9.96 -4.47 0.90
N LEU A 22 -10.25 -3.84 2.04
CA LEU A 22 -11.17 -2.70 2.09
C LEU A 22 -10.69 -1.55 1.21
N ALA A 23 -9.42 -1.16 1.33
CA ALA A 23 -8.83 -0.09 0.53
C ALA A 23 -8.92 -0.39 -0.98
N SER A 24 -8.54 -1.61 -1.39
CA SER A 24 -8.69 -2.06 -2.78
C SER A 24 -10.13 -1.95 -3.29
N THR A 25 -11.11 -2.33 -2.46
CA THR A 25 -12.54 -2.21 -2.78
C THR A 25 -12.97 -0.76 -2.92
N LEU A 26 -12.51 0.12 -2.02
CA LEU A 26 -12.81 1.55 -2.05
C LEU A 26 -12.27 2.20 -3.33
N ARG A 27 -11.01 1.91 -3.69
CA ARG A 27 -10.39 2.39 -4.94
C ARG A 27 -11.20 1.97 -6.17
N ASN A 28 -11.59 0.69 -6.26
CA ASN A 28 -12.39 0.19 -7.39
C ASN A 28 -13.77 0.86 -7.49
N ASN A 29 -14.32 1.34 -6.37
CA ASN A 29 -15.59 2.05 -6.31
C ASN A 29 -15.45 3.58 -6.43
N GLY A 30 -14.27 4.07 -6.85
CA GLY A 30 -14.00 5.51 -7.04
C GLY A 30 -13.75 6.29 -5.75
N LYS A 31 -13.72 5.64 -4.57
CA LYS A 31 -13.39 6.27 -3.29
C LYS A 31 -11.88 6.24 -3.06
N ILE A 32 -11.15 6.92 -3.94
CA ILE A 32 -9.70 6.79 -4.06
C ILE A 32 -8.99 7.40 -2.85
N GLU A 33 -9.41 8.57 -2.39
CA GLU A 33 -8.81 9.27 -1.26
C GLU A 33 -8.94 8.47 0.05
N GLU A 34 -10.09 7.83 0.26
CA GLU A 34 -10.32 6.95 1.41
C GLU A 34 -9.41 5.72 1.37
N SER A 35 -9.21 5.13 0.17
CA SER A 35 -8.26 4.04 -0.03
C SER A 35 -6.82 4.46 0.35
N ILE A 36 -6.37 5.61 -0.15
CA ILE A 36 -5.05 6.18 0.15
C ILE A 36 -4.89 6.40 1.65
N TYR A 37 -5.87 7.04 2.29
CA TYR A 37 -5.83 7.31 3.73
C TYR A 37 -5.64 6.04 4.54
N ILE A 38 -6.46 5.00 4.29
CA ILE A 38 -6.38 3.72 5.00
C ILE A 38 -4.99 3.09 4.84
N LEU A 39 -4.43 3.11 3.64
CA LEU A 39 -3.15 2.47 3.33
C LEU A 39 -1.96 3.26 3.87
N ARG A 40 -2.00 4.60 3.86
CA ARG A 40 -1.00 5.43 4.52
C ARG A 40 -0.99 5.20 6.03
N GLU A 41 -2.16 5.09 6.65
CA GLU A 41 -2.24 4.73 8.07
C GLU A 41 -1.68 3.34 8.36
N GLU A 42 -1.98 2.34 7.52
CA GLU A 42 -1.42 1.00 7.69
C GLU A 42 0.11 0.98 7.52
N LYS A 43 0.66 1.83 6.64
CA LYS A 43 2.09 1.98 6.44
C LYS A 43 2.77 2.69 7.61
N ALA A 44 2.14 3.70 8.19
CA ALA A 44 2.71 4.52 9.27
C ALA A 44 2.72 3.80 10.61
N ASN A 45 1.67 3.03 10.91
CA ASN A 45 1.44 2.51 12.26
C ASN A 45 1.87 1.04 12.46
N TYR A 46 2.15 0.30 11.38
CA TYR A 46 2.43 -1.13 11.46
C TYR A 46 3.56 -1.53 10.51
N SER A 47 4.39 -2.48 10.94
CA SER A 47 5.45 -3.06 10.12
C SER A 47 5.52 -4.57 10.34
N ASP A 48 5.24 -5.34 9.28
CA ASP A 48 5.23 -6.80 9.30
C ASP A 48 5.41 -7.37 7.86
N GLU A 49 5.17 -8.66 7.67
CA GLU A 49 5.26 -9.37 6.38
C GLU A 49 4.40 -8.76 5.26
N LEU A 50 3.40 -7.93 5.57
CA LEU A 50 2.49 -7.31 4.61
C LEU A 50 2.96 -5.92 4.14
N ASN A 51 4.15 -5.46 4.52
CA ASN A 51 4.65 -4.14 4.14
C ASN A 51 4.64 -3.91 2.62
N ASP A 52 5.12 -4.88 1.85
CA ASP A 52 5.16 -4.74 0.39
C ASP A 52 3.76 -4.83 -0.24
N ALA A 53 2.82 -5.52 0.40
CA ALA A 53 1.42 -5.52 -0.02
C ALA A 53 0.78 -4.14 0.22
N VAL A 54 0.99 -3.53 1.40
CA VAL A 54 0.52 -2.16 1.68
C VAL A 54 1.10 -1.17 0.67
N ASP A 55 2.40 -1.25 0.41
CA ASP A 55 3.08 -0.37 -0.56
C ASP A 55 2.53 -0.55 -1.98
N SER A 56 2.27 -1.78 -2.41
CA SER A 56 1.71 -2.07 -3.74
C SER A 56 0.28 -1.55 -3.89
N PHE A 57 -0.59 -1.78 -2.91
CA PHE A 57 -1.97 -1.29 -2.96
C PHE A 57 -2.05 0.24 -2.79
N LEU A 58 -1.12 0.85 -2.06
CA LEU A 58 -1.00 2.30 -1.97
C LEU A 58 -0.58 2.88 -3.31
N ALA A 59 0.42 2.29 -3.98
CA ALA A 59 0.83 2.70 -5.32
C ALA A 59 -0.32 2.63 -6.33
N LEU A 60 -1.14 1.56 -6.32
CA LEU A 60 -2.33 1.46 -7.16
C LEU A 60 -3.36 2.57 -6.88
N SER A 61 -3.55 2.93 -5.60
CA SER A 61 -4.48 3.98 -5.19
C SER A 61 -3.98 5.36 -5.60
N LEU A 62 -2.70 5.65 -5.39
CA LEU A 62 -2.02 6.87 -5.85
C LEU A 62 -2.08 7.01 -7.37
N SER A 63 -1.81 5.92 -8.11
CA SER A 63 -1.95 5.93 -9.57
C SER A 63 -3.38 6.20 -10.01
N SER A 64 -4.39 5.71 -9.28
CA SER A 64 -5.80 5.99 -9.60
C SER A 64 -6.16 7.47 -9.33
N ALA A 65 -5.46 8.13 -8.40
CA ALA A 65 -5.59 9.56 -8.10
C ALA A 65 -4.80 10.48 -9.05
N GLY A 66 -3.98 9.93 -9.95
CA GLY A 66 -3.08 10.71 -10.80
C GLY A 66 -1.71 11.04 -10.16
N GLU A 67 -1.44 10.56 -8.95
CA GLU A 67 -0.18 10.75 -8.22
C GLU A 67 0.90 9.77 -8.71
N TYR A 68 1.17 9.80 -10.02
CA TYR A 68 1.96 8.78 -10.72
C TYR A 68 3.41 8.69 -10.25
N ARG A 69 4.03 9.84 -9.90
CA ARG A 69 5.43 9.90 -9.46
C ARG A 69 5.60 9.17 -8.12
N GLU A 70 4.73 9.47 -7.15
CA GLU A 70 4.75 8.80 -5.85
C GLU A 70 4.39 7.31 -5.99
N ALA A 71 3.39 6.98 -6.82
CA ALA A 71 3.03 5.60 -7.10
C ALA A 71 4.21 4.79 -7.66
N LEU A 72 4.92 5.35 -8.65
CA LEU A 72 6.07 4.69 -9.26
C LEU A 72 7.23 4.58 -8.27
N SER A 73 7.55 5.65 -7.53
CA SER A 73 8.57 5.63 -6.47
C SER A 73 8.31 4.50 -5.48
N LEU A 74 7.07 4.39 -4.99
CA LEU A 74 6.69 3.39 -4.00
C LEU A 74 6.80 1.96 -4.55
N ALA A 75 6.33 1.72 -5.78
CA ALA A 75 6.42 0.41 -6.43
C ALA A 75 7.87 -0.01 -6.68
N LEU A 76 8.72 0.91 -7.17
CA LEU A 76 10.14 0.65 -7.40
C LEU A 76 10.90 0.37 -6.10
N LYS A 77 10.56 1.11 -5.03
CA LYS A 77 11.13 0.88 -3.70
C LYS A 77 10.73 -0.47 -3.11
N ALA A 78 9.50 -0.94 -3.36
CA ALA A 78 9.05 -2.24 -2.90
C ALA A 78 9.77 -3.38 -3.65
N ILE A 79 9.79 -3.33 -4.99
CA ILE A 79 10.41 -4.41 -5.79
C ILE A 79 11.94 -4.45 -5.64
N SER A 80 12.61 -3.31 -5.41
CA SER A 80 14.07 -3.26 -5.28
C SER A 80 14.62 -4.19 -4.18
N LYS A 81 13.85 -4.42 -3.12
CA LYS A 81 14.20 -5.31 -2.01
C LYS A 81 14.29 -6.79 -2.41
N HIS A 82 13.61 -7.16 -3.50
CA HIS A 82 13.46 -8.55 -3.95
C HIS A 82 14.31 -8.88 -5.17
N LEU A 83 14.94 -7.88 -5.79
CA LEU A 83 15.71 -8.11 -7.01
C LEU A 83 17.07 -8.75 -6.69
N PRO A 84 17.46 -9.83 -7.41
CA PRO A 84 18.78 -10.44 -7.23
C PRO A 84 19.93 -9.55 -7.74
N ARG A 85 19.63 -8.57 -8.60
CA ARG A 85 20.57 -7.57 -9.15
C ARG A 85 19.85 -6.24 -9.35
N TYR A 86 20.61 -5.14 -9.41
CA TYR A 86 20.09 -3.77 -9.58
C TYR A 86 19.22 -3.26 -8.43
N ASN A 87 19.18 -3.93 -7.27
CA ASN A 87 18.46 -3.51 -6.07
C ASN A 87 18.84 -2.08 -5.64
N ASN A 88 20.13 -1.79 -5.49
CA ASN A 88 20.63 -0.47 -5.08
C ASN A 88 20.32 0.61 -6.13
N SER A 89 20.52 0.31 -7.41
CA SER A 89 20.23 1.25 -8.50
C SER A 89 18.74 1.59 -8.53
N LEU A 90 17.86 0.58 -8.43
CA LEU A 90 16.43 0.80 -8.48
C LEU A 90 15.90 1.51 -7.23
N ASN A 91 16.44 1.21 -6.05
CA ASN A 91 16.11 1.96 -4.83
C ASN A 91 16.51 3.44 -4.96
N ARG A 92 17.68 3.73 -5.55
CA ARG A 92 18.10 5.12 -5.82
C ARG A 92 17.17 5.82 -6.81
N TYR A 93 16.72 5.15 -7.87
CA TYR A 93 15.73 5.74 -8.77
C TYR A 93 14.41 6.02 -8.04
N ALA A 94 13.95 5.10 -7.20
CA ALA A 94 12.76 5.30 -6.39
C ALA A 94 12.87 6.53 -5.48
N GLU A 95 14.03 6.77 -4.87
CA GLU A 95 14.27 7.92 -3.98
C GLU A 95 14.40 9.27 -4.72
N ASN A 96 14.68 9.26 -6.03
CA ASN A 96 14.94 10.46 -6.83
C ASN A 96 13.89 10.70 -7.93
N LEU A 97 12.74 10.02 -7.87
CA LEU A 97 11.55 10.34 -8.66
C LEU A 97 10.89 11.58 -8.06
#